data_AF-A0A1G7ZXZ6-F1
#
_entry.id   AF-A0A1G7ZXZ6-F1
#
_cell.length_a   1.000
_cell.length_b   1.000
_cell.length_c   1.000
_cell.angle_alpha   90.00
_cell.angle_beta   90.00
_cell.angle_gamma   90.00
#
_symmetry.space_group_name_H-M   'P 1'
#
loop_
_entity.id
_entity.type
_entity.pdbx_description
1 polymer ?
#
loop_
_entity_poly.entity_id
_entity_poly.type
_entity_poly.pdbx_seq_one_letter_code
_entity_poly.pdbx_strand_id
1 'polypeptide(L)' 'MNSKLGTVLDIIILLIGPWILYTRVLEIIDNGASLYPVISIIIITLAVVFAVYNLYHVISARQQNNSKK' A
#
# COMPACT_ATOMS: atom_id res chain seq x y z
N MET A 1 -16.60 -14.14 1.91
CA MET A 1 -15.38 -14.94 1.66
C MET A 1 -14.18 -14.09 1.19
N ASN A 2 -14.22 -12.74 1.31
CA ASN A 2 -13.31 -11.84 0.58
C ASN A 2 -12.26 -11.11 1.45
N SER A 3 -12.33 -11.20 2.78
CA SER A 3 -11.46 -10.41 3.66
C SER A 3 -10.02 -10.92 3.74
N LYS A 4 -9.80 -12.24 3.67
CA LYS A 4 -8.44 -12.81 3.77
C LYS A 4 -7.57 -12.47 2.54
N LEU A 5 -8.14 -12.58 1.33
CA LEU A 5 -7.41 -12.25 0.10
C LEU A 5 -7.13 -10.75 0.00
N GLY A 6 -8.10 -9.89 0.36
CA GLY A 6 -7.90 -8.44 0.39
C GLY A 6 -6.80 -8.03 1.36
N THR A 7 -6.82 -8.55 2.60
CA THR A 7 -5.76 -8.25 3.58
C THR A 7 -4.39 -8.77 3.14
N VAL A 8 -4.31 -9.94 2.50
CA VAL A 8 -3.03 -10.45 1.95
C VAL A 8 -2.51 -9.54 0.84
N LEU A 9 -3.37 -9.08 -0.06
CA LEU A 9 -2.99 -8.13 -1.10
C LEU A 9 -2.48 -6.81 -0.51
N ASP A 10 -3.16 -6.28 0.51
CA ASP A 10 -2.75 -5.05 1.21
C ASP A 10 -1.36 -5.21 1.85
N ILE A 11 -1.07 -6.35 2.46
CA ILE A 11 0.24 -6.67 3.04
C ILE A 11 1.32 -6.74 1.94
N ILE A 12 1.02 -7.35 0.79
CA ILE A 12 1.94 -7.41 -0.35
C ILE A 12 2.24 -5.99 -0.85
N ILE A 13 1.22 -5.14 -0.98
CA ILE A 13 1.36 -3.74 -1.39
C ILE A 13 2.23 -2.97 -0.37
N LEU A 14 2.07 -3.21 0.92
CA LEU A 14 2.89 -2.57 1.96
C LEU A 14 4.36 -3.00 1.92
N LEU A 15 4.64 -4.25 1.55
CA LEU A 15 6.01 -4.76 1.41
C LEU A 15 6.69 -4.28 0.14
N ILE A 16 5.99 -4.32 -0.99
CA ILE A 16 6.58 -4.05 -2.32
C ILE A 16 6.47 -2.56 -2.68
N GLY A 17 5.47 -1.85 -2.18
CA GLY A 17 5.23 -0.42 -2.44
C GLY A 17 6.45 0.47 -2.19
N PRO A 18 7.12 0.39 -1.03
CA PRO A 18 8.34 1.16 -0.75
C PRO A 18 9.47 0.86 -1.73
N TRP A 19 9.63 -0.41 -2.11
CA TRP A 19 10.64 -0.81 -3.09
C TRP A 19 10.36 -0.21 -4.47
N ILE A 20 9.10 -0.23 -4.93
CA ILE A 20 8.77 0.36 -6.24
C ILE A 20 8.92 1.88 -6.21
N LEU A 21 8.54 2.55 -5.11
CA LEU A 21 8.77 3.99 -4.99
C LEU A 21 10.27 4.32 -5.08
N TYR A 22 11.12 3.55 -4.42
CA TYR A 22 12.56 3.72 -4.49
C TYR A 22 13.10 3.58 -5.92
N THR A 23 12.70 2.55 -6.67
CA THR A 23 13.15 2.37 -8.05
C THR A 23 12.68 3.48 -8.98
N ARG A 24 11.45 4.00 -8.79
CA ARG A 24 10.95 5.15 -9.57
C ARG A 24 11.66 6.44 -9.24
N VAL A 25 12.05 6.65 -7.98
CA VAL A 25 12.85 7.81 -7.59
C VAL A 25 14.23 7.75 -8.24
N LEU A 26 14.90 6.59 -8.24
CA LEU A 26 16.17 6.41 -8.95
C LEU A 26 16.03 6.67 -10.45
N GLU A 27 14.97 6.15 -11.07
CA GLU A 27 14.69 6.37 -12.50
C GLU A 27 14.51 7.86 -12.84
N ILE A 28 13.89 8.65 -11.95
CA ILE A 28 13.75 10.10 -12.09
C ILE A 28 15.09 10.82 -11.92
N ILE A 29 15.95 10.34 -11.01
CA ILE A 29 17.28 10.92 -10.78
C ILE A 29 18.17 10.68 -12.01
N ASP A 30 18.16 9.47 -12.56
CA ASP A 30 19.06 9.08 -13.65
C ASP A 30 18.59 9.60 -15.03
N ASN A 31 17.28 9.56 -15.30
CA ASN A 31 16.72 9.89 -16.62
C ASN A 31 15.94 11.22 -16.65
N GLY A 32 15.84 11.91 -15.52
CA GLY A 32 15.00 13.09 -15.36
C GLY A 32 13.52 12.78 -15.10
N ALA A 33 12.78 13.80 -14.68
CA ALA A 33 11.35 13.67 -14.40
C ALA A 33 10.56 13.40 -15.70
N SER A 34 10.02 12.18 -15.81
CA SER A 34 9.17 11.76 -16.93
C SER A 34 7.77 11.36 -16.45
N LEU A 35 6.80 11.37 -17.38
CA LEU A 35 5.38 11.18 -17.04
C LEU A 35 5.11 9.83 -16.38
N TYR A 36 5.79 8.78 -16.83
CA TYR A 36 5.60 7.41 -16.37
C TYR A 36 5.98 7.18 -14.89
N PRO A 37 7.21 7.48 -14.42
CA PRO A 37 7.58 7.28 -13.03
C PRO A 37 6.77 8.19 -12.09
N VAL A 38 6.40 9.40 -12.53
CA VAL A 38 5.53 10.30 -11.74
C VAL A 38 4.14 9.68 -11.51
N ILE A 39 3.48 9.21 -12.58
CA ILE A 39 2.17 8.55 -12.46
C ILE A 39 2.27 7.26 -11.63
N SER A 40 3.34 6.49 -11.83
CA SER A 40 3.60 5.27 -11.05
C SER A 40 3.70 5.57 -9.55
N ILE A 41 4.40 6.64 -9.16
CA ILE A 41 4.53 7.06 -7.76
C ILE A 41 3.15 7.41 -7.18
N ILE A 42 2.32 8.16 -7.91
CA ILE A 42 0.98 8.56 -7.46
C ILE A 42 0.10 7.33 -7.21
N ILE A 43 0.04 6.40 -8.16
CA ILE A 43 -0.79 5.19 -8.05
C ILE A 43 -0.36 4.35 -6.84
N ILE A 44 0.95 4.16 -6.66
CA ILE A 44 1.48 3.33 -5.56
C ILE A 44 1.27 4.01 -4.22
N THR A 45 1.42 5.33 -4.17
CA THR A 45 1.14 6.10 -2.95
C THR A 45 -0.32 5.94 -2.53
N LEU A 46 -1.26 6.06 -3.47
CA LEU A 46 -2.68 5.82 -3.19
C LEU A 46 -2.94 4.38 -2.74
N ALA A 47 -2.34 3.39 -3.41
CA ALA A 47 -2.48 1.99 -3.05
C ALA A 47 -1.98 1.70 -1.62
N VAL A 48 -0.83 2.27 -1.24
CA VAL A 48 -0.27 2.13 0.11
C VAL A 48 -1.20 2.78 1.14
N VAL A 49 -1.72 3.98 0.89
CA VAL A 49 -2.65 4.66 1.80
C VAL A 49 -3.91 3.83 2.01
N PHE A 50 -4.50 3.30 0.93
CA PHE A 50 -5.67 2.43 1.03
C PHE A 50 -5.37 1.13 1.79
N ALA A 51 -4.23 0.50 1.53
CA ALA A 51 -3.80 -0.71 2.22
C ALA A 51 -3.64 -0.48 3.73
N VAL A 52 -3.01 0.64 4.14
CA VAL A 52 -2.90 1.01 5.57
C VAL A 52 -4.28 1.23 6.18
N TYR A 53 -5.15 2.01 5.53
CA TYR A 53 -6.48 2.31 6.04
C TYR A 53 -7.32 1.04 6.24
N ASN A 54 -7.31 0.16 5.24
CA ASN A 54 -8.07 -1.09 5.28
C ASN A 54 -7.52 -2.03 6.36
N LEU A 55 -6.19 -2.17 6.46
CA LEU A 55 -5.55 -2.98 7.49
C LEU A 55 -5.86 -2.46 8.90
N TYR A 56 -5.81 -1.14 9.10
CA TYR A 56 -6.16 -0.51 10.37
C TYR A 56 -7.62 -0.79 10.76
N HIS A 57 -8.56 -0.65 9.81
CA HIS A 57 -9.97 -0.96 10.05
C HIS A 57 -10.19 -2.44 10.37
N VAL A 58 -9.47 -3.36 9.73
CA VAL A 58 -9.56 -4.80 10.02
C VAL A 58 -9.02 -5.10 11.42
N ILE A 59 -7.92 -4.47 11.83
CA ILE A 59 -7.32 -4.66 13.16
C ILE A 59 -8.24 -4.10 14.25
N SER A 60 -8.76 -2.87 14.08
CA SER A 60 -9.63 -2.23 15.06
C SER A 60 -10.95 -3.00 15.25
N ALA A 61 -11.55 -3.48 14.16
CA ALA A 61 -12.74 -4.34 14.22
C ALA A 61 -12.47 -5.66 14.96
N ARG A 62 -11.27 -6.25 14.81
CA ARG A 62 -10.88 -7.45 15.57
C ARG A 62 -10.64 -7.16 17.05
N GLN A 63 -10.06 -6.01 17.39
CA GLN A 63 -9.86 -5.61 18.79
C GLN A 63 -11.20 -5.38 19.51
N GLN A 64 -12.15 -4.69 18.86
CA GLN A 64 -13.48 -4.44 19.43
C GLN A 64 -14.28 -5.75 19.68
N ASN A 65 -14.16 -6.73 18.78
CA ASN A 65 -14.82 -8.02 18.93
C ASN A 65 -14.20 -8.90 20.03
N ASN A 66 -12.88 -8.80 20.25
CA ASN A 66 -12.22 -9.53 21.34
C ASN A 66 -12.40 -8.85 22.71
N SER A 67 -12.60 -7.53 22.75
CA SER A 67 -12.85 -6.79 24.01
C SER A 67 -14.28 -6.96 24.55
N LYS A 68 -15.20 -7.56 23.78
CA LYS A 68 -16.58 -7.88 24.21
C LYS A 68 -16.75 -9.33 24.68
N LYS A 69 -15.67 -10.12 24.75
CA LYS A 69 -15.63 -11.44 25.38
C LYS A 69 -14.97 -11.33 26.75
#